data_AF-A0A930PGD2-F1
#
_entry.id   AF-A0A930PGD2-F1
#
_cell.length_a   1.000
_cell.length_b   1.000
_cell.length_c   1.000
_cell.angle_alpha   90.00
_cell.angle_beta   90.00
_cell.angle_gamma   90.00
#
_symmetry.space_group_name_H-M   'P 1'
#
loop_
_entity.id
_entity.type
_entity.pdbx_description
1 polymer ?
#
loop_
_entity_poly.entity_id
_entity_poly.type
_entity_poly.pdbx_seq_one_letter_code
_entity_poly.pdbx_strand_id
1 'polypeptide(L)'
;PYVMVGATAMLADTDERARYLYTTQQQHFLGVVRGNLSFAPPVEDMDAVWTDAEKMHIERMTAEAIVGSPATAQARIEDLVARTGADELIVMTEAWEHEDRLRSYELLSQLPVVRRAS
;
A
#
# COMPACT_ATOMS: atom_id res chain seq x y z
N PRO A 1 19.23 -19.45 3.28
CA PRO A 1 18.54 -18.60 4.28
C PRO A 1 17.15 -18.28 3.73
N TYR A 2 16.16 -18.07 4.59
CA TYR A 2 14.79 -17.79 4.18
C TYR A 2 14.41 -16.35 4.57
N VAL A 3 13.94 -15.56 3.61
CA VAL A 3 13.68 -14.12 3.78
C VAL A 3 12.20 -13.81 3.56
N MET A 4 11.57 -13.20 4.57
CA MET A 4 10.22 -12.64 4.47
C MET A 4 10.28 -11.13 4.51
N VAL A 5 9.54 -10.46 3.62
CA VAL A 5 9.38 -9.00 3.61
C VAL A 5 7.92 -8.64 3.88
N GLY A 6 7.71 -7.76 4.86
CA GLY A 6 6.41 -7.15 5.12
C GLY A 6 6.26 -5.86 4.32
N ALA A 7 5.18 -5.75 3.55
CA ALA A 7 4.87 -4.56 2.76
C ALA A 7 3.40 -4.18 2.89
N THR A 8 3.10 -2.90 2.70
CA THR A 8 1.70 -2.50 2.49
C THR A 8 1.37 -2.60 1.01
N ALA A 9 0.16 -3.07 0.68
CA ALA A 9 -0.40 -2.92 -0.65
C ALA A 9 -1.78 -2.25 -0.63
N MET A 10 -2.05 -1.49 -1.69
CA MET A 10 -3.38 -1.01 -2.05
C MET A 10 -3.51 -1.08 -3.56
N LEU A 11 -4.27 -2.08 -4.03
CA LEU A 11 -4.55 -2.25 -5.45
C LEU A 11 -5.97 -1.83 -5.78
N ALA A 12 -6.13 -1.23 -6.95
CA ALA A 12 -7.43 -0.95 -7.55
C ALA A 12 -7.34 -1.16 -9.07
N ASP A 13 -8.45 -0.99 -9.79
CA ASP A 13 -8.46 -1.18 -11.24
C ASP A 13 -7.57 -0.16 -11.99
N THR A 14 -7.31 1.01 -11.40
CA THR A 14 -6.42 2.04 -11.94
C THR A 14 -5.45 2.56 -10.87
N ASP A 15 -4.34 3.18 -11.31
CA ASP A 15 -3.37 3.81 -10.41
C ASP A 15 -4.00 4.96 -9.63
N GLU A 16 -4.84 5.76 -10.29
CA GLU A 16 -5.53 6.91 -9.69
C GLU A 16 -6.44 6.45 -8.55
N ARG A 17 -7.25 5.41 -8.77
CA ARG A 17 -8.14 4.86 -7.75
C ARG A 17 -7.34 4.27 -6.59
N ALA A 18 -6.25 3.55 -6.88
CA ALA A 18 -5.40 2.98 -5.85
C ALA A 18 -4.76 4.06 -4.97
N ARG A 19 -4.26 5.16 -5.57
CA ARG A 19 -3.71 6.31 -4.83
C ARG A 19 -4.77 6.98 -3.96
N TYR A 20 -5.96 7.21 -4.49
CA TYR A 20 -7.08 7.76 -3.73
C TYR A 20 -7.40 6.88 -2.51
N LEU A 21 -7.60 5.57 -2.69
CA LEU A 21 -7.89 4.65 -1.59
C LEU A 21 -6.77 4.61 -0.54
N TYR A 22 -5.52 4.67 -1.01
CA TYR A 22 -4.33 4.64 -0.17
C TYR A 22 -4.22 5.84 0.79
N THR A 23 -4.88 6.97 0.48
CA THR A 23 -4.91 8.14 1.39
C THR A 23 -5.51 7.82 2.75
N THR A 24 -6.36 6.79 2.87
CA THR A 24 -6.85 6.26 4.16
C THR A 24 -5.68 5.87 5.07
N GLN A 25 -4.73 5.09 4.54
CA GLN A 25 -3.59 4.66 5.32
C GLN A 25 -2.59 5.79 5.57
N GLN A 26 -2.41 6.71 4.60
CA GLN A 26 -1.58 7.89 4.80
C GLN A 26 -2.10 8.76 5.95
N GLN A 27 -3.42 8.95 6.03
CA GLN A 27 -4.07 9.63 7.14
C GLN A 27 -3.89 8.88 8.46
N HIS A 28 -3.96 7.55 8.47
CA HIS A 28 -3.70 6.77 9.67
C HIS A 28 -2.26 6.93 10.15
N PHE A 29 -1.25 6.80 9.27
CA PHE A 29 0.15 7.04 9.67
C PHE A 29 0.40 8.48 10.11
N LEU A 30 -0.21 9.47 9.45
CA LEU A 30 -0.17 10.86 9.89
C LEU A 30 -0.74 11.00 11.31
N GLY A 31 -1.86 10.33 11.57
CA GLY A 31 -2.46 10.24 12.90
C GLY A 31 -1.48 9.66 13.94
N VAL A 32 -0.83 8.54 13.63
CA VAL A 32 0.20 7.94 14.50
C VAL A 32 1.32 8.93 14.82
N VAL A 33 1.86 9.62 13.81
CA VAL A 33 2.92 10.63 13.98
C VAL A 33 2.45 11.80 14.83
N ARG A 34 1.18 12.20 14.71
CA ARG A 34 0.55 13.26 15.51
C ARG A 34 0.09 12.80 16.89
N GLY A 35 0.19 11.52 17.23
CA GLY A 35 -0.33 10.95 18.48
C GLY A 35 -1.86 10.84 18.55
N ASN A 36 -2.54 10.83 17.40
CA ASN A 36 -3.99 10.70 17.27
C ASN A 36 -4.36 9.54 16.32
N LEU A 37 -4.81 8.42 16.88
CA LEU A 37 -5.11 7.19 16.12
C LEU A 37 -6.50 7.19 15.46
N SER A 38 -6.86 8.29 14.80
CA SER A 38 -8.13 8.37 14.07
C SER A 38 -8.04 7.69 12.71
N PHE A 39 -9.04 6.87 12.40
CA PHE A 39 -9.24 6.27 11.08
C PHE A 39 -10.23 7.13 10.29
N ALA A 40 -9.91 7.46 9.03
CA ALA A 40 -10.67 8.42 8.22
C ALA A 40 -10.90 7.89 6.81
N PRO A 41 -11.99 8.31 6.13
CA PRO A 41 -12.22 7.94 4.73
C PRO A 41 -11.13 8.52 3.81
N PRO A 42 -10.95 7.95 2.61
CA PRO A 42 -10.00 8.47 1.63
C PRO A 42 -10.35 9.90 1.20
N VAL A 43 -9.32 10.70 0.95
CA VAL A 43 -9.42 12.10 0.51
C VAL A 43 -8.86 12.26 -0.90
N GLU A 44 -9.38 13.23 -1.63
CA GLU A 44 -8.92 13.55 -3.00
C GLU A 44 -7.53 14.21 -2.99
N ASP A 45 -7.19 14.92 -1.91
CA ASP A 45 -5.96 15.68 -1.81
C ASP A 45 -5.36 15.61 -0.39
N MET A 46 -4.22 14.92 -0.27
CA MET A 46 -3.47 14.84 0.98
C MET A 46 -2.71 16.13 1.30
N ASP A 47 -2.40 16.97 0.31
CA ASP A 47 -1.70 18.24 0.52
C ASP A 47 -2.57 19.27 1.27
N ALA A 48 -3.90 19.05 1.32
CA ALA A 48 -4.81 19.77 2.19
C ALA A 48 -4.85 19.25 3.65
N VAL A 49 -4.21 18.11 3.95
CA VAL A 49 -4.31 17.39 5.25
C VAL A 49 -3.00 17.42 6.04
N TRP A 50 -1.86 17.24 5.36
CA TRP A 50 -0.53 17.28 5.96
C TRP A 50 0.22 18.57 5.65
N THR A 51 1.26 18.85 6.41
CA THR A 51 2.29 19.83 6.07
C THR A 51 3.36 19.20 5.18
N ASP A 52 4.17 20.01 4.47
CA ASP A 52 5.29 19.51 3.65
C ASP A 52 6.26 18.61 4.43
N ALA A 53 6.55 18.97 5.69
CA ALA A 53 7.43 18.19 6.54
C ALA A 53 6.84 16.82 6.90
N GLU A 54 5.54 16.78 7.16
CA GLU A 54 4.81 15.53 7.42
C GLU A 54 4.70 14.68 6.15
N LYS A 55 4.40 15.29 5.00
CA LYS A 55 4.41 14.61 3.70
C LYS A 55 5.73 13.89 3.45
N MET A 56 6.85 14.60 3.53
CA MET A 56 8.18 14.02 3.34
C MET A 56 8.46 12.88 4.33
N HIS A 57 8.01 13.01 5.57
CA HIS A 57 8.19 11.98 6.58
C HIS A 57 7.40 10.71 6.25
N ILE A 58 6.10 10.86 5.94
CA ILE A 58 5.20 9.76 5.63
C ILE A 58 5.61 9.07 4.32
N GLU A 59 5.89 9.84 3.27
CA GLU A 59 6.34 9.28 1.98
C GLU A 59 7.64 8.48 2.13
N ARG A 60 8.56 8.91 3.01
CA ARG A 60 9.77 8.14 3.31
C ARG A 60 9.45 6.86 4.08
N MET A 61 8.52 6.91 5.04
CA MET A 61 8.10 5.72 5.79
C MET A 61 7.40 4.68 4.90
N THR A 62 6.67 5.14 3.88
CA THR A 62 5.87 4.31 2.99
C THR A 62 6.50 4.11 1.62
N ALA A 63 7.80 4.37 1.47
CA ALA A 63 8.51 4.33 0.20
C ALA A 63 8.37 2.99 -0.56
N GLU A 64 8.26 1.89 0.19
CA GLU A 64 8.13 0.53 -0.34
C GLU A 64 6.66 0.06 -0.44
N ALA A 65 5.68 0.97 -0.31
CA ALA A 65 4.27 0.63 -0.48
C ALA A 65 3.95 0.23 -1.93
N ILE A 66 3.19 -0.85 -2.08
CA ILE A 66 2.75 -1.39 -3.36
C ILE A 66 1.37 -0.80 -3.66
N VAL A 67 1.36 0.39 -4.26
CA VAL A 67 0.13 1.13 -4.57
C VAL A 67 -0.01 1.31 -6.07
N GLY A 68 -1.13 0.84 -6.64
CA GLY A 68 -1.42 1.05 -8.05
C GLY A 68 -2.40 0.03 -8.66
N SER A 69 -2.51 0.11 -9.98
CA SER A 69 -3.14 -0.89 -10.82
C SER A 69 -2.43 -2.25 -10.73
N PRO A 70 -3.03 -3.36 -11.22
CA PRO A 70 -2.37 -4.66 -11.23
C PRO A 70 -1.01 -4.65 -11.93
N ALA A 71 -0.87 -3.90 -13.03
CA ALA A 71 0.39 -3.78 -13.76
C ALA A 71 1.47 -3.05 -12.93
N THR A 72 1.10 -1.95 -12.27
CA THR A 72 2.01 -1.21 -11.38
C THR A 72 2.42 -2.04 -10.17
N ALA A 73 1.48 -2.76 -9.56
CA ALA A 73 1.74 -3.62 -8.42
C ALA A 73 2.65 -4.79 -8.78
N GLN A 74 2.43 -5.44 -9.93
CA GLN A 74 3.31 -6.49 -10.46
C GLN A 74 4.75 -5.99 -10.54
N ALA A 75 4.98 -4.86 -11.21
CA ALA A 75 6.32 -4.30 -11.39
C ALA A 75 7.00 -3.94 -10.06
N ARG A 76 6.25 -3.35 -9.12
CA ARG A 76 6.77 -3.01 -7.79
C ARG A 76 7.14 -4.25 -6.96
N ILE A 77 6.32 -5.28 -7.02
CA ILE A 77 6.59 -6.54 -6.31
C ILE A 77 7.83 -7.23 -6.90
N GLU A 78 7.94 -7.29 -8.22
CA GLU A 78 9.11 -7.86 -8.90
C GLU A 78 10.41 -7.11 -8.54
N ASP A 79 10.38 -5.78 -8.53
CA ASP A 79 11.52 -4.96 -8.09
C ASP A 79 11.89 -5.21 -6.62
N LEU A 80 10.89 -5.24 -5.73
CA LEU A 80 11.11 -5.49 -4.31
C LEU A 80 11.75 -6.87 -4.08
N VAL A 81 11.23 -7.91 -4.74
CA VAL A 81 11.79 -9.27 -4.68
C VAL A 81 13.20 -9.30 -5.25
N ALA A 82 13.47 -8.64 -6.38
CA ALA A 82 14.79 -8.60 -6.99
C ALA A 82 15.83 -7.90 -6.10
N ARG A 83 15.47 -6.80 -5.43
CA ARG A 83 16.38 -6.05 -4.54
C ARG A 83 16.63 -6.75 -3.21
N THR A 84 15.64 -7.47 -2.68
CA THR A 84 15.71 -8.04 -1.32
C THR A 84 16.05 -9.53 -1.31
N GLY A 85 15.80 -10.25 -2.41
CA GLY A 85 15.88 -11.71 -2.45
C GLY A 85 14.79 -12.39 -1.61
N ALA A 86 13.63 -11.74 -1.42
CA ALA A 86 12.55 -12.27 -0.60
C ALA A 86 11.97 -13.57 -1.18
N ASP A 87 11.81 -14.57 -0.32
CA ASP A 87 11.14 -15.83 -0.63
C ASP A 87 9.61 -15.71 -0.42
N GLU A 88 9.18 -14.87 0.54
CA GLU A 88 7.78 -14.62 0.87
C GLU A 88 7.49 -13.13 1.08
N LEU A 89 6.29 -12.70 0.69
CA LEU A 89 5.76 -11.36 0.94
C LEU A 89 4.54 -11.45 1.85
N ILE A 90 4.62 -10.75 2.99
CA ILE A 90 3.49 -10.53 3.89
C ILE A 90 2.90 -9.18 3.56
N VAL A 91 1.64 -9.17 3.11
CA VAL A 91 0.98 -7.93 2.66
C VAL A 91 -0.09 -7.51 3.65
N MET A 92 -0.06 -6.22 4.01
CA MET A 92 -1.14 -5.55 4.75
C MET A 92 -1.88 -4.60 3.82
N THR A 93 -3.21 -4.70 3.77
CA THR A 93 -4.08 -3.74 3.07
C THR A 93 -5.01 -3.07 4.08
N GLU A 94 -4.98 -1.74 4.11
CA GLU A 94 -5.81 -0.92 4.98
C GLU A 94 -6.67 0.02 4.12
N ALA A 95 -7.98 -0.24 4.11
CA ALA A 95 -8.96 0.51 3.33
C ALA A 95 -10.10 0.96 4.27
N TRP A 96 -10.72 2.10 3.94
CA TRP A 96 -11.89 2.59 4.65
C TRP A 96 -13.10 1.67 4.46
N GLU A 97 -13.44 1.40 3.20
CA GLU A 97 -14.49 0.45 2.86
C GLU A 97 -13.94 -0.98 2.83
N HIS A 98 -14.71 -1.90 3.41
CA HIS A 98 -14.33 -3.31 3.44
C HIS A 98 -14.21 -3.91 2.03
N GLU A 99 -15.08 -3.48 1.11
CA GLU A 99 -15.12 -3.97 -0.27
C GLU A 99 -13.86 -3.61 -1.04
N ASP A 100 -13.33 -2.39 -0.87
CA ASP A 100 -12.07 -1.97 -1.48
C ASP A 100 -10.90 -2.84 -0.98
N ARG A 101 -10.90 -3.21 0.31
CA ARG A 101 -9.89 -4.13 0.88
C ARG A 101 -9.97 -5.51 0.24
N LEU A 102 -11.18 -6.06 0.09
CA LEU A 102 -11.38 -7.37 -0.56
C LEU A 102 -10.93 -7.32 -2.02
N ARG A 103 -11.29 -6.26 -2.75
CA ARG A 103 -10.91 -6.06 -4.15
C ARG A 103 -9.40 -5.98 -4.33
N SER A 104 -8.70 -5.26 -3.45
CA SER A 104 -7.24 -5.18 -3.46
C SER A 104 -6.59 -6.57 -3.34
N TYR A 105 -7.05 -7.40 -2.39
CA TYR A 105 -6.54 -8.77 -2.24
C TYR A 105 -6.90 -9.68 -3.41
N GLU A 106 -8.10 -9.55 -3.98
CA GLU A 106 -8.49 -10.28 -5.17
C GLU A 106 -7.53 -9.98 -6.33
N LEU A 107 -7.29 -8.69 -6.62
CA LEU A 107 -6.37 -8.24 -7.65
C LEU A 107 -4.94 -8.75 -7.38
N LEU A 108 -4.47 -8.64 -6.13
CA LEU A 108 -3.16 -9.13 -5.72
C LEU A 108 -3.01 -10.64 -5.97
N SER A 109 -4.05 -11.43 -5.67
CA SER A 109 -4.04 -12.88 -5.84
C SER A 109 -4.03 -13.37 -7.28
N GLN A 110 -4.37 -12.48 -8.23
CA GLN A 110 -4.38 -12.75 -9.66
C GLN A 110 -3.06 -12.35 -10.35
N LEU A 111 -2.16 -11.68 -9.63
CA LEU A 111 -0.88 -11.26 -10.18
C LEU A 111 0.02 -12.46 -10.50
N PRO A 112 0.63 -12.53 -11.69
CA PRO A 112 1.53 -13.62 -12.06
C PRO A 112 2.72 -13.82 -11.11
N VAL A 113 3.20 -12.74 -10.46
CA VAL A 113 4.29 -12.83 -9.47
C VAL A 113 3.85 -13.54 -8.19
N VAL A 114 2.56 -13.51 -7.86
CA VAL A 114 1.98 -14.15 -6.68
C VAL A 114 1.61 -15.58 -7.03
N ARG A 115 2.47 -16.52 -6.65
CA ARG A 115 2.16 -17.96 -6.76
C ARG A 115 1.36 -18.39 -5.54
N ARG A 116 0.28 -19.14 -5.74
CA ARG A 116 -0.36 -19.86 -4.64
C ARG A 116 0.65 -20.86 -4.08
N ALA A 117 0.81 -20.88 -2.76
CA ALA A 117 1.51 -21.98 -2.10
C ALA A 117 0.77 -23.29 -2.46
N SER A 118 1.50 -24.22 -3.08
CA SER A 118 1.03 -25.53 -3.49
C SER A 118 0.76 -26.44 -2.30
#